data_AF-A0A6L5TDQ4-F1
#
_entry.id   AF-A0A6L5TDQ4-F1
#
_cell.length_a   1.000
_cell.length_b   1.000
_cell.length_c   1.000
_cell.angle_alpha   90.00
_cell.angle_beta   90.00
_cell.angle_gamma   90.00
#
_symmetry.space_group_name_H-M   'P 1'
#
loop_
_entity.id
_entity.type
_entity.pdbx_description
1 polymer ?
#
loop_
_entity_poly.entity_id
_entity_poly.type
_entity_poly.pdbx_seq_one_letter_code
_entity_poly.pdbx_strand_id
1 'polypeptide(L)'
;MIIKTCVDCGAVILSNNVTARRCPVCAERFAERVRKKYKNPPADPLTADVRKADAAGKSYGYWRLDELLKEQKAWEELDNLIERNRKRKEHEQQQEKA
;
A
#
# COMPACT_ATOMS: atom_id res chain seq x y z
N MET A 1 -29.95 18.30 -26.76
CA MET A 1 -29.68 19.07 -25.54
C MET A 1 -30.91 18.97 -24.64
N ILE A 2 -30.77 18.45 -23.41
CA ILE A 2 -31.88 18.24 -22.49
C ILE A 2 -31.79 19.27 -21.37
N ILE A 3 -32.90 19.99 -21.14
CA ILE A 3 -33.04 20.95 -20.03
C ILE A 3 -33.52 20.19 -18.80
N LYS A 4 -32.78 20.30 -17.69
CA LYS A 4 -33.12 19.66 -16.41
C LYS A 4 -32.88 20.61 -15.25
N THR A 5 -33.43 20.30 -14.09
CA THR A 5 -33.10 21.01 -12.84
C THR A 5 -32.15 20.18 -11.99
N CYS A 6 -31.24 20.86 -11.31
CA CYS A 6 -30.32 20.23 -10.36
C CYS A 6 -31.08 19.77 -9.13
N VAL A 7 -30.92 18.50 -8.76
CA VAL A 7 -31.58 17.93 -7.56
C VAL A 7 -31.13 18.61 -6.26
N ASP A 8 -29.89 19.10 -6.18
CA ASP A 8 -29.36 19.69 -4.94
C ASP A 8 -29.62 21.20 -4.79
N CYS A 9 -29.55 21.99 -5.87
CA CYS A 9 -29.64 23.46 -5.80
C CYS A 9 -30.73 24.08 -6.68
N GLY A 10 -31.50 23.28 -7.42
CA GLY A 10 -32.58 23.76 -8.29
C GLY A 10 -32.13 24.48 -9.57
N ALA A 11 -30.83 24.72 -9.76
CA ALA A 11 -30.32 25.39 -10.96
C ALA A 11 -30.68 24.63 -12.25
N VAL A 12 -30.94 25.37 -13.33
CA VAL A 12 -31.19 24.79 -14.66
C VAL A 12 -29.88 24.28 -15.25
N ILE A 13 -29.89 23.03 -15.69
CA ILE A 13 -28.76 22.32 -16.28
C ILE A 13 -29.09 22.05 -17.75
N LEU A 14 -28.16 22.45 -18.62
CA LEU A 14 -28.13 22.04 -20.02
C LEU A 14 -27.19 20.83 -20.12
N SER A 15 -27.72 19.65 -20.39
CA SER A 15 -26.90 18.44 -20.50
C SER A 15 -27.29 17.59 -21.69
N ASN A 16 -26.29 17.01 -22.36
CA ASN A 16 -26.49 15.95 -23.34
C ASN A 16 -26.62 14.57 -22.69
N ASN A 17 -26.28 14.45 -21.39
CA ASN A 17 -26.32 13.20 -20.65
C ASN A 17 -27.71 12.99 -20.02
N VAL A 18 -28.39 11.91 -20.41
CA VAL A 18 -29.71 11.53 -19.87
C VAL A 18 -29.65 11.18 -18.38
N THR A 19 -28.48 10.77 -17.89
CA THR A 19 -28.28 10.40 -16.48
C THR A 19 -27.84 11.55 -15.57
N ALA A 20 -27.49 12.72 -16.12
CA ALA A 20 -27.07 13.87 -15.33
C ALA A 20 -28.24 14.41 -14.48
N ARG A 21 -28.07 14.40 -13.15
CA ARG A 21 -29.04 14.91 -12.15
C ARG A 21 -28.56 16.15 -11.39
N ARG A 22 -27.26 16.48 -11.47
CA ARG A 22 -26.63 17.56 -10.72
C ARG A 22 -25.93 18.53 -11.66
N CYS A 23 -25.91 19.81 -11.29
CA CYS A 23 -25.10 20.80 -11.98
C CYS A 23 -23.60 20.51 -11.73
N PRO A 24 -22.68 21.03 -12.55
CA PRO A 24 -21.24 20.77 -12.39
C PRO A 24 -20.73 21.05 -10.98
N VAL A 25 -21.16 22.17 -10.38
CA VAL A 25 -20.78 22.58 -9.02
C VAL A 25 -21.27 21.59 -7.95
N CYS A 26 -22.54 21.18 -8.01
CA CYS A 26 -23.09 20.24 -7.04
C CYS A 26 -22.55 18.81 -7.26
N ALA A 27 -22.23 18.44 -8.50
CA ALA A 27 -21.62 17.17 -8.83
C ALA A 27 -20.22 17.04 -8.22
N GLU A 28 -19.39 18.09 -8.30
CA GLU A 28 -18.07 18.14 -7.66
C GLU A 28 -18.16 18.05 -6.15
N ARG A 29 -19.04 18.86 -5.52
CA ARG A 29 -19.28 18.78 -4.07
C ARG A 29 -19.77 17.41 -3.62
N PHE A 30 -20.60 16.75 -4.42
CA PHE A 30 -21.04 15.39 -4.17
C PHE A 30 -19.87 14.40 -4.30
N ALA A 31 -19.09 14.48 -5.38
CA ALA A 31 -17.93 13.62 -5.60
C ALA A 31 -16.89 13.76 -4.47
N GLU A 32 -16.65 14.99 -3.99
CA GLU A 32 -15.74 15.24 -2.87
C GLU A 32 -16.26 14.61 -1.56
N ARG A 33 -17.56 14.75 -1.27
CA ARG A 33 -18.20 14.08 -0.13
C ARG A 33 -18.10 12.56 -0.22
N VAL A 34 -18.32 11.99 -1.40
CA VAL A 34 -18.21 10.54 -1.64
C VAL A 34 -16.77 10.07 -1.46
N ARG A 35 -15.78 10.79 -2.00
CA ARG A 35 -14.35 10.49 -1.81
C ARG A 35 -13.93 10.55 -0.33
N LYS A 36 -14.47 11.51 0.43
CA LYS A 36 -14.22 11.64 1.87
C LYS A 36 -14.90 10.52 2.68
N LYS A 37 -16.14 10.17 2.34
CA LYS A 37 -16.96 9.19 3.06
C LYS A 37 -16.55 7.75 2.77
N TYR A 38 -16.31 7.44 1.50
CA TYR A 38 -15.83 6.16 1.03
C TYR A 38 -14.35 6.31 0.69
N LYS A 39 -13.52 6.44 1.73
CA LYS A 39 -12.11 6.07 1.56
C LYS A 39 -12.11 4.62 1.12
N ASN A 40 -11.41 4.30 0.04
CA ASN A 40 -11.22 2.91 -0.34
C ASN A 40 -10.73 2.15 0.92
N PRO A 41 -11.33 1.00 1.25
CA PRO A 41 -10.83 0.20 2.36
C PRO A 41 -9.34 -0.05 2.15
N PRO A 42 -8.54 -0.12 3.24
CA PRO A 42 -7.13 -0.44 3.12
C PRO A 42 -7.00 -1.71 2.28
N ALA A 43 -6.05 -1.69 1.34
CA ALA A 43 -5.82 -2.86 0.51
C ALA A 43 -5.48 -4.04 1.44
N ASP A 44 -6.19 -5.14 1.24
CA ASP A 44 -5.91 -6.39 1.94
C ASP A 44 -4.43 -6.77 1.73
N PRO A 45 -3.68 -7.14 2.79
CA PRO A 45 -2.25 -7.44 2.69
C PRO A 45 -1.92 -8.42 1.56
N LEU A 46 -2.74 -9.46 1.38
CA LEU A 46 -2.56 -10.44 0.30
C LEU A 46 -2.66 -9.80 -1.08
N THR A 47 -3.60 -8.87 -1.27
CA THR A 47 -3.75 -8.15 -2.54
C THR A 47 -2.54 -7.28 -2.85
N ALA A 48 -1.91 -6.69 -1.83
CA ALA A 48 -0.68 -5.93 -2.01
C ALA A 48 0.49 -6.82 -2.43
N ASP A 49 0.63 -7.99 -1.81
CA ASP A 49 1.73 -8.91 -2.12
C ASP A 49 1.56 -9.60 -3.48
N VAL A 50 0.32 -9.93 -3.87
CA VAL A 50 0.03 -10.40 -5.23
C VAL A 50 0.44 -9.37 -6.28
N ARG A 51 0.20 -8.07 -6.03
CA ARG A 51 0.65 -7.01 -6.94
C ARG A 51 2.18 -6.90 -7.02
N LYS A 52 2.89 -7.11 -5.91
CA LYS A 52 4.37 -7.14 -5.91
C LYS A 52 4.91 -8.36 -6.66
N ALA A 53 4.27 -9.51 -6.48
CA ALA A 53 4.62 -10.74 -7.21
C ALA A 53 4.43 -10.56 -8.72
N ASP A 54 3.29 -9.98 -9.13
CA ASP A 54 2.98 -9.68 -10.53
C ASP A 54 3.95 -8.65 -11.12
N ALA A 55 4.26 -7.58 -10.38
CA ALA A 55 5.27 -6.59 -10.78
C ALA A 55 6.68 -7.20 -10.92
N ALA A 56 6.98 -8.26 -10.16
CA ALA A 56 8.21 -9.02 -10.28
C ALA A 56 8.15 -10.09 -11.40
N GLY A 57 7.02 -10.25 -12.09
CA GLY A 57 6.81 -11.25 -13.13
C GLY A 57 6.81 -12.69 -12.60
N LYS A 58 6.49 -12.89 -11.31
CA LYS A 58 6.52 -14.20 -10.64
C LYS A 58 5.13 -14.58 -10.15
N SER A 59 4.88 -15.88 -10.04
CA SER A 59 3.72 -16.33 -9.28
C SER A 59 3.92 -16.01 -7.78
N TYR A 60 2.83 -15.76 -7.07
CA TYR A 60 2.86 -15.43 -5.64
C TYR A 60 3.68 -16.42 -4.81
N GLY A 61 3.55 -17.73 -5.09
CA GLY A 61 4.27 -18.77 -4.36
C GLY A 61 5.80 -18.66 -4.50
N TYR A 62 6.31 -18.47 -5.72
CA TYR A 62 7.75 -18.30 -5.94
C TYR A 62 8.26 -16.99 -5.36
N TRP A 63 7.47 -15.91 -5.51
CA TRP A 63 7.82 -14.62 -4.92
C TRP A 63 7.92 -14.69 -3.39
N ARG A 64 6.97 -15.36 -2.74
CA ARG A 64 6.96 -15.52 -1.28
C ARG A 64 8.10 -16.41 -0.79
N LEU A 65 8.45 -17.45 -1.54
CA LEU A 65 9.61 -18.29 -1.24
C LEU A 65 10.91 -17.48 -1.27
N ASP A 66 11.09 -16.62 -2.26
CA ASP A 66 12.26 -15.75 -2.36
C ASP A 66 12.36 -14.77 -1.19
N GLU A 67 11.24 -14.24 -0.69
CA GLU A 67 11.22 -13.40 0.51
C GLU A 67 11.66 -14.18 1.75
N LEU A 68 11.12 -15.39 1.97
CA LEU A 68 11.49 -16.22 3.11
C LEU A 68 12.98 -16.59 3.10
N LEU A 69 13.53 -16.89 1.91
CA LEU A 69 14.97 -17.18 1.77
C LEU A 69 15.85 -15.95 2.07
N LYS A 70 15.38 -14.75 1.73
CA LYS A 70 16.10 -13.50 2.09
C LYS A 70 16.05 -13.25 3.59
N GLU A 71 14.89 -13.44 4.20
CA GLU A 71 14.72 -13.31 5.66
C GLU A 71 15.64 -14.30 6.38
N GLN A 72 15.68 -15.57 5.97
CA GLN A 72 16.55 -16.57 6.56
C GLN A 72 18.03 -16.19 6.47
N LYS A 73 18.49 -15.74 5.31
CA LYS A 73 19.88 -15.27 5.14
C LYS A 73 20.19 -14.08 6.04
N ALA A 74 19.28 -13.13 6.18
CA ALA A 74 19.47 -11.97 7.05
C ALA A 74 19.58 -12.38 8.52
N TRP A 75 18.80 -13.37 8.96
CA TRP A 75 18.92 -13.95 10.31
C TRP A 75 20.27 -14.64 10.52
N GLU A 76 20.69 -15.46 9.56
CA GLU A 76 21.99 -16.15 9.62
C GLU A 76 23.16 -15.15 9.66
N GLU A 77 23.10 -14.07 8.88
CA GLU A 77 24.11 -13.00 8.91
C GLU A 77 24.14 -12.27 10.25
N LEU A 78 22.98 -11.99 10.84
CA LEU A 78 22.88 -11.36 12.14
C LEU A 78 23.46 -12.23 13.25
N ASP A 79 23.14 -13.52 13.25
CA ASP A 79 23.68 -14.47 14.23
C ASP A 79 25.20 -14.60 14.12
N ASN A 80 25.73 -14.67 12.89
CA ASN A 80 27.17 -14.69 12.65
C ASN A 80 27.86 -13.42 13.17
N LEU A 81 27.25 -12.24 13.01
CA LEU A 81 27.77 -10.98 13.54
C LEU A 81 27.77 -10.97 15.07
N ILE A 82 26.70 -11.47 15.69
CA ILE A 82 26.60 -11.59 17.15
C ILE A 82 27.71 -12.51 17.67
N GLU A 83 27.93 -13.66 17.04
CA GLU A 83 28.95 -14.62 17.45
C GLU A 83 30.36 -14.04 17.31
N ARG A 84 30.66 -13.36 16.20
CA ARG A 84 31.96 -12.68 16.00
C ARG A 84 32.19 -11.60 17.06
N ASN A 85 31.16 -10.82 17.40
CA ASN A 85 31.26 -9.80 18.43
C ASN A 85 31.47 -10.41 19.83
N ARG A 86 30.87 -11.56 20.13
CA ARG A 86 31.14 -12.29 21.39
C ARG A 86 32.60 -12.74 21.47
N LYS A 87 33.12 -13.39 20.41
CA LYS A 87 34.53 -13.84 20.35
C LYS A 87 35.52 -12.68 20.48
N ARG A 88 35.24 -11.53 19.86
CA ARG A 88 36.06 -10.32 20.01
C ARG A 88 36.10 -9.84 21.46
N LYS A 89 34.94 -9.74 22.13
CA LYS A 89 34.86 -9.34 23.54
C LYS A 89 35.59 -10.32 24.46
N GLU A 90 35.51 -11.62 24.20
CA GLU A 90 36.24 -12.64 24.96
C GLU A 90 37.76 -12.50 24.80
N HIS A 91 38.25 -12.26 23.58
CA HIS A 91 39.67 -11.99 23.33
C HIS A 91 40.16 -10.71 24.00
N GLU A 92 39.38 -9.61 23.93
CA GLU A 92 39.71 -8.34 24.58
C GLU A 92 39.79 -8.53 26.12
N GLN A 93 38.84 -9.26 26.73
CA GLN A 93 38.87 -9.57 28.16
C GLN A 93 40.04 -10.47 28.59
N GLN A 94 40.50 -11.37 27.71
CA GLN A 94 41.67 -12.20 27.99
C GLN A 94 42.98 -11.39 27.90
N GLN A 95 43.06 -10.41 27.01
CA GLN A 95 44.21 -9.51 26.89
C GLN A 95 44.29 -8.50 28.05
N GLU A 96 43.16 -8.02 28.58
CA GLU A 96 43.14 -7.13 29.75
C GLU A 96 43.48 -7.84 31.08
N LYS A 97 43.36 -9.16 31.13
CA LYS A 97 43.65 -9.99 32.32
C LYS A 97 45.07 -10.58 32.34
N ALA A 98 45.80 -10.47 31.24
CA ALA A 98 47.19 -10.91 31.11
C ALA A 98 48.17 -9.77 31.44
#